data_AF-A0A0D2B3B3-F1
#
_entry.id   AF-A0A0D2B3B3-F1
#
_cell.length_a   1.000
_cell.length_b   1.000
_cell.length_c   1.000
_cell.angle_alpha   90.00
_cell.angle_beta   90.00
_cell.angle_gamma   90.00
#
_symmetry.space_group_name_H-M   'P 1'
#
loop_
_entity.id
_entity.type
_entity.pdbx_description
1 polymer ?
#
loop_
_entity_poly.entity_id
_entity_poly.type
_entity_poly.pdbx_seq_one_letter_code
_entity_poly.pdbx_strand_id
1 'polypeptide(L)'
;MWAALLSLLPIVTASSSSKRGLVFISSTKDSTTDAPVWFTNTDLTWYYNYGAYPSQQLRQSALHFVPMLWGAPDDKNDTSFLDSVRSRKLSGENITHVLAMNEPDMKKDVGGSDISPSDAASVWLKQIQPLKALGIKVSAPVVSGSPSGYSWLKSWQDQCDGECNPDFMPIHWYGPFAGFASWVGNMTTTYPNLEIWVTEFGLPNADLISTQVFYNESINMLDGWSNVSRYAYFGSFRSDSSNIGPAAAMLTNEGQLTDIGSWYLGGNATGAKPEGSGCVKSRSTVLFFLVLLAHCLLSI
;
A
#
# COMPACT_ATOMS: atom_id res chain seq x y z
N MET A 1 0.29 9.61 -50.88
CA MET A 1 1.22 9.67 -49.73
C MET A 1 0.38 9.74 -48.48
N TRP A 2 0.30 8.65 -47.71
CA TRP A 2 -0.47 8.60 -46.46
C TRP A 2 0.44 9.05 -45.32
N ALA A 3 0.07 10.15 -44.64
CA ALA A 3 0.78 10.61 -43.45
C ALA A 3 0.38 9.73 -42.26
N ALA A 4 1.35 9.03 -41.67
CA ALA A 4 1.16 8.33 -40.41
C ALA A 4 1.05 9.36 -39.29
N LEU A 5 -0.14 9.48 -38.68
CA LEU A 5 -0.29 10.14 -37.39
C LEU A 5 0.41 9.27 -36.33
N LEU A 6 1.59 9.69 -35.91
CA LEU A 6 2.21 9.23 -34.67
C LEU A 6 1.35 9.71 -33.51
N SER A 7 0.52 8.82 -32.97
CA SER A 7 -0.13 9.01 -31.68
C SER A 7 0.96 9.09 -30.61
N LEU A 8 1.27 10.32 -30.18
CA LEU A 8 2.05 10.58 -28.97
C LEU A 8 1.26 10.01 -27.79
N LEU A 9 1.66 8.84 -27.31
CA LEU A 9 1.21 8.34 -26.02
C LEU A 9 1.59 9.39 -24.97
N PRO A 10 0.67 9.76 -24.05
CA PRO A 10 1.01 10.68 -22.98
C PRO A 10 2.18 10.08 -22.20
N ILE A 11 3.26 10.87 -22.05
CA ILE A 11 4.34 10.55 -21.14
C ILE A 11 3.70 10.54 -19.75
N VAL A 12 3.54 9.35 -19.17
CA VAL A 12 3.10 9.20 -17.78
C VAL A 12 4.18 9.81 -16.91
N THR A 13 4.01 11.06 -16.52
CA THR A 13 4.84 11.69 -15.50
C THR A 13 4.41 11.10 -14.17
N ALA A 14 5.35 10.53 -13.42
CA ALA A 14 5.10 10.13 -12.04
C ALA A 14 4.56 11.34 -11.26
N SER A 15 3.28 11.28 -10.90
CA SER A 15 2.67 12.29 -10.02
C SER A 15 3.12 11.98 -8.60
N SER A 16 3.64 12.96 -7.88
CA SER A 16 3.92 12.85 -6.44
C SER A 16 2.64 13.11 -5.65
N SER A 17 2.38 12.31 -4.61
CA SER A 17 1.20 12.51 -3.77
C SER A 17 1.51 12.26 -2.30
N SER A 18 1.27 13.25 -1.45
CA SER A 18 1.47 13.14 -0.01
C SER A 18 0.52 12.15 0.68
N LYS A 19 -0.50 11.66 -0.04
CA LYS A 19 -1.46 10.65 0.45
C LYS A 19 -0.85 9.25 0.52
N ARG A 20 0.22 8.99 -0.24
CA ARG A 20 0.82 7.66 -0.37
C ARG A 20 1.46 7.20 0.94
N GLY A 21 1.15 5.96 1.31
CA GLY A 21 1.84 5.24 2.36
C GLY A 21 2.19 3.83 1.96
N LEU A 22 2.74 3.10 2.91
CA LEU A 22 3.26 1.76 2.72
C LEU A 22 2.54 0.79 3.67
N VAL A 23 1.83 -0.17 3.12
CA VAL A 23 1.58 -1.43 3.81
C VAL A 23 2.89 -2.20 3.75
N PHE A 24 3.62 -2.30 4.86
CA PHE A 24 4.93 -2.94 4.90
C PHE A 24 4.79 -4.40 5.33
N ILE A 25 5.03 -5.30 4.40
CA ILE A 25 5.02 -6.74 4.62
C ILE A 25 6.46 -7.18 4.87
N SER A 26 6.73 -7.70 6.06
CA SER A 26 8.03 -8.26 6.41
C SER A 26 8.06 -9.74 6.02
N SER A 27 8.41 -10.07 4.79
CA SER A 27 8.66 -11.46 4.38
C SER A 27 10.07 -11.91 4.80
N THR A 28 10.27 -13.22 4.94
CA THR A 28 11.58 -13.83 5.26
C THR A 28 12.59 -13.72 4.11
N LYS A 29 12.12 -13.37 2.90
CA LYS A 29 12.95 -13.08 1.73
C LYS A 29 13.23 -11.59 1.54
N ASP A 30 12.56 -10.71 2.29
CA ASP A 30 12.92 -9.31 2.38
C ASP A 30 14.21 -9.24 3.17
N SER A 31 15.30 -9.32 2.41
CA SER A 31 16.61 -9.06 2.94
C SER A 31 16.60 -7.67 3.59
N THR A 32 17.38 -7.47 4.64
CA THR A 32 17.70 -6.13 5.14
C THR A 32 18.18 -5.17 4.04
N THR A 33 18.55 -5.70 2.87
CA THR A 33 18.96 -4.93 1.68
C THR A 33 17.81 -4.32 0.89
N ASP A 34 16.57 -4.81 1.01
CA ASP A 34 15.41 -4.24 0.30
C ASP A 34 14.81 -3.04 1.03
N ALA A 35 14.95 -2.99 2.37
CA ALA A 35 14.34 -1.96 3.20
C ALA A 35 14.64 -0.51 2.76
N PRO A 36 15.88 -0.15 2.35
CA PRO A 36 16.20 1.18 1.85
C PRO A 36 15.36 1.65 0.66
N VAL A 37 14.85 0.73 -0.16
CA VAL A 37 13.99 1.06 -1.32
C VAL A 37 12.74 1.82 -0.88
N TRP A 38 12.20 1.52 0.30
CA TRP A 38 10.95 2.08 0.79
C TRP A 38 11.06 3.50 1.36
N PHE A 39 12.27 4.01 1.60
CA PHE A 39 12.47 5.31 2.23
C PHE A 39 13.57 6.17 1.61
N THR A 40 14.23 5.70 0.55
CA THR A 40 15.21 6.48 -0.21
C THR A 40 14.55 7.11 -1.42
N ASN A 41 14.53 8.44 -1.51
CA ASN A 41 13.97 9.20 -2.64
C ASN A 41 12.53 8.80 -2.98
N THR A 42 11.63 8.90 -2.01
CA THR A 42 10.23 8.51 -2.15
C THR A 42 9.28 9.60 -1.66
N ASP A 43 8.05 9.62 -2.21
CA ASP A 43 6.95 10.47 -1.77
C ASP A 43 6.10 9.85 -0.65
N LEU A 44 6.46 8.66 -0.16
CA LEU A 44 5.75 8.01 0.94
C LEU A 44 5.84 8.84 2.22
N THR A 45 4.72 9.01 2.93
CA THR A 45 4.67 9.82 4.16
C THR A 45 4.35 9.01 5.41
N TRP A 46 3.81 7.80 5.27
CA TRP A 46 3.39 6.96 6.38
C TRP A 46 3.51 5.47 6.06
N TYR A 47 3.50 4.62 7.09
CA TYR A 47 3.44 3.18 6.91
C TYR A 47 2.75 2.48 8.08
N TYR A 48 2.28 1.26 7.83
CA TYR A 48 1.87 0.30 8.86
C TYR A 48 2.38 -1.09 8.48
N ASN A 49 2.37 -2.04 9.42
CA ASN A 49 2.93 -3.38 9.21
C ASN A 49 2.08 -4.48 9.88
N TYR A 50 0.77 -4.24 10.03
CA TYR A 50 -0.18 -5.05 10.79
C TYR A 50 0.12 -5.19 12.30
N GLY A 51 1.18 -4.56 12.80
CA GLY A 51 1.62 -4.70 14.18
C GLY A 51 1.38 -3.46 15.03
N ALA A 52 1.54 -3.64 16.34
CA ALA A 52 1.56 -2.55 17.29
C ALA A 52 2.86 -1.72 17.23
N TYR A 53 3.96 -2.29 16.74
CA TYR A 53 5.31 -1.70 16.80
C TYR A 53 5.93 -1.48 15.41
N PRO A 54 6.76 -0.42 15.26
CA PRO A 54 7.42 -0.13 14.00
C PRO A 54 8.38 -1.26 13.60
N SER A 55 8.44 -1.56 12.31
CA SER A 55 9.43 -2.50 11.76
C SER A 55 10.85 -2.02 12.01
N GLN A 56 11.70 -2.91 12.53
CA GLN A 56 13.12 -2.62 12.80
C GLN A 56 13.87 -2.10 11.57
N GLN A 57 13.50 -2.63 10.39
CA GLN A 57 14.06 -2.35 9.08
C GLN A 57 13.78 -0.91 8.61
N LEU A 58 12.72 -0.28 9.11
CA LEU A 58 12.29 1.07 8.72
C LEU A 58 12.62 2.12 9.80
N ARG A 59 13.39 1.77 10.85
CA ARG A 59 13.75 2.71 11.93
C ARG A 59 14.52 3.95 11.47
N GLN A 60 15.21 3.87 10.33
CA GLN A 60 15.94 5.01 9.75
C GLN A 60 15.06 5.85 8.81
N SER A 61 13.85 5.39 8.51
CA SER A 61 12.92 6.13 7.64
C SER A 61 12.31 7.32 8.39
N ALA A 62 11.93 8.35 7.63
CA ALA A 62 11.11 9.45 8.12
C ALA A 62 9.59 9.14 8.07
N LEU A 63 9.22 7.91 7.70
CA LEU A 63 7.82 7.52 7.54
C LEU A 63 7.13 7.50 8.89
N HIS A 64 5.95 8.12 8.96
CA HIS A 64 5.13 8.07 10.16
C HIS A 64 4.52 6.67 10.33
N PHE A 65 4.92 5.97 11.38
CA PHE A 65 4.36 4.66 11.72
C PHE A 65 2.94 4.79 12.29
N VAL A 66 2.04 3.96 11.79
CA VAL A 66 0.65 3.84 12.26
C VAL A 66 0.47 2.46 12.91
N PRO A 67 0.37 2.38 14.25
CA PRO A 67 0.10 1.12 14.95
C PRO A 67 -1.26 0.54 14.55
N MET A 68 -1.34 -0.79 14.49
CA MET A 68 -2.57 -1.51 14.24
C MET A 68 -2.87 -2.52 15.35
N LEU A 69 -4.09 -2.48 15.88
CA LEU A 69 -4.64 -3.61 16.63
C LEU A 69 -5.24 -4.58 15.63
N TRP A 70 -4.45 -5.55 15.16
CA TRP A 70 -4.85 -6.40 14.04
C TRP A 70 -6.12 -7.23 14.30
N GLY A 71 -6.30 -7.74 15.52
CA GLY A 71 -7.46 -8.53 15.88
C GLY A 71 -7.78 -8.47 17.37
N ALA A 72 -8.79 -9.23 17.79
CA ALA A 72 -9.19 -9.31 19.19
C ALA A 72 -8.19 -10.15 19.99
N PRO A 73 -7.78 -9.70 21.20
CA PRO A 73 -7.02 -10.53 22.11
C PRO A 73 -7.87 -11.71 22.61
N ASP A 74 -7.22 -12.81 22.97
CA ASP A 74 -7.90 -13.99 23.53
C ASP A 74 -8.54 -13.67 24.89
N ASP A 75 -7.86 -12.87 25.73
CA ASP A 75 -8.41 -12.34 26.96
C ASP A 75 -9.17 -11.03 26.70
N LYS A 76 -10.48 -11.03 26.96
CA LYS A 76 -11.35 -9.84 26.83
C LYS A 76 -10.96 -8.70 27.77
N ASN A 77 -10.12 -8.94 28.77
CA ASN A 77 -9.57 -7.93 29.68
C ASN A 77 -8.20 -7.40 29.29
N ASP A 78 -7.59 -7.94 28.23
CA ASP A 78 -6.34 -7.42 27.70
C ASP A 78 -6.49 -5.94 27.31
N THR A 79 -5.50 -5.16 27.71
CA THR A 79 -5.32 -3.75 27.36
C THR A 79 -3.89 -3.48 26.85
N SER A 80 -3.16 -4.55 26.47
CA SER A 80 -1.73 -4.48 26.15
C SER A 80 -1.45 -3.58 24.94
N PHE A 81 -2.35 -3.58 23.94
CA PHE A 81 -2.24 -2.68 22.80
C PHE A 81 -2.40 -1.22 23.23
N LEU A 82 -3.49 -0.89 23.94
CA LEU A 82 -3.73 0.45 24.49
C LEU A 82 -2.55 0.93 25.32
N ASP A 83 -2.08 0.12 26.26
CA ASP A 83 -1.00 0.47 27.17
C ASP A 83 0.32 0.70 26.43
N SER A 84 0.63 -0.12 25.42
CA SER A 84 1.83 0.04 24.59
C SER A 84 1.82 1.35 23.79
N VAL A 85 0.70 1.69 23.14
CA VAL A 85 0.55 2.92 22.35
C VAL A 85 0.59 4.14 23.26
N ARG A 86 -0.13 4.09 24.40
CA ARG A 86 -0.14 5.16 25.41
C ARG A 86 1.27 5.42 25.94
N SER A 87 1.97 4.37 26.37
CA SER A 87 3.32 4.48 26.91
C SER A 87 4.29 5.12 25.91
N ARG A 88 4.27 4.69 24.64
CA ARG A 88 5.12 5.24 23.58
C ARG A 88 4.78 6.69 23.25
N LYS A 89 3.50 7.03 23.14
CA LYS A 89 3.06 8.42 22.92
C LYS A 89 3.52 9.34 24.05
N LEU A 90 3.36 8.93 25.30
CA LEU A 90 3.79 9.69 26.48
C LEU A 90 5.31 9.78 26.62
N SER A 91 6.04 8.80 26.08
CA SER A 91 7.51 8.80 26.00
C SER A 91 8.06 9.68 24.87
N GLY A 92 7.19 10.38 24.13
CA GLY A 92 7.57 11.36 23.10
C GLY A 92 7.51 10.84 21.66
N GLU A 93 7.05 9.61 21.43
CA GLU A 93 6.87 9.12 20.06
C GLU A 93 5.72 9.84 19.35
N ASN A 94 5.94 10.21 18.08
CA ASN A 94 4.94 10.93 17.28
C ASN A 94 3.86 9.99 16.71
N ILE A 95 3.03 9.42 17.59
CA ILE A 95 1.86 8.63 17.20
C ILE A 95 0.68 9.59 17.01
N THR A 96 0.16 9.66 15.79
CA THR A 96 -0.95 10.57 15.43
C THR A 96 -2.21 9.81 15.00
N HIS A 97 -2.06 8.58 14.51
CA HIS A 97 -3.13 7.74 14.02
C HIS A 97 -2.94 6.30 14.50
N VAL A 98 -4.04 5.58 14.65
CA VAL A 98 -4.07 4.13 14.92
C VAL A 98 -5.13 3.46 14.05
N LEU A 99 -4.77 2.29 13.50
CA LEU A 99 -5.69 1.39 12.81
C LEU A 99 -6.27 0.37 13.80
N ALA A 100 -7.57 0.11 13.67
CA ALA A 100 -8.28 -0.95 14.35
C ALA A 100 -8.17 -2.28 13.57
N MET A 101 -9.03 -3.24 13.88
CA MET A 101 -8.95 -4.63 13.43
C MET A 101 -8.95 -4.79 11.91
N ASN A 102 -8.13 -5.73 11.42
CA ASN A 102 -7.94 -6.07 10.02
C ASN A 102 -8.98 -7.10 9.58
N GLU A 103 -9.81 -6.75 8.61
CA GLU A 103 -10.82 -7.62 8.00
C GLU A 103 -11.50 -8.54 9.01
N PRO A 104 -12.13 -7.99 10.06
CA PRO A 104 -12.83 -8.81 11.05
C PRO A 104 -14.01 -9.58 10.45
N ASP A 105 -14.47 -9.16 9.27
CA ASP A 105 -15.48 -9.82 8.46
C ASP A 105 -14.96 -11.07 7.72
N MET A 106 -13.65 -11.25 7.63
CA MET A 106 -13.02 -12.37 6.93
C MET A 106 -12.36 -13.37 7.90
N LYS A 107 -12.22 -14.62 7.43
CA LYS A 107 -11.64 -15.72 8.19
C LYS A 107 -10.11 -15.63 8.30
N LYS A 108 -9.56 -16.20 9.38
CA LYS A 108 -8.11 -16.20 9.65
C LYS A 108 -7.28 -16.95 8.61
N ASP A 109 -7.82 -18.00 8.02
CA ASP A 109 -7.17 -18.79 6.97
C ASP A 109 -7.00 -18.05 5.65
N VAL A 110 -7.74 -16.96 5.45
CA VAL A 110 -7.61 -16.06 4.28
C VAL A 110 -7.00 -14.69 4.62
N GLY A 111 -6.46 -14.53 5.83
CA GLY A 111 -5.77 -13.30 6.26
C GLY A 111 -6.62 -12.28 7.03
N GLY A 112 -7.90 -12.58 7.29
CA GLY A 112 -8.76 -11.74 8.13
C GLY A 112 -8.61 -12.03 9.63
N SER A 113 -9.15 -11.17 10.49
CA SER A 113 -9.05 -11.36 11.95
C SER A 113 -10.17 -12.22 12.55
N ASP A 114 -11.24 -12.50 11.79
CA ASP A 114 -12.41 -13.33 12.15
C ASP A 114 -13.03 -12.95 13.50
N ILE A 115 -13.67 -11.79 13.57
CA ILE A 115 -14.22 -11.23 14.82
C ILE A 115 -15.69 -10.89 14.63
N SER A 116 -16.53 -11.28 15.58
CA SER A 116 -17.94 -10.88 15.57
C SER A 116 -18.07 -9.36 15.74
N PRO A 117 -19.11 -8.72 15.15
CA PRO A 117 -19.35 -7.28 15.36
C PRO A 117 -19.46 -6.87 16.84
N SER A 118 -20.06 -7.71 17.69
CA SER A 118 -20.24 -7.42 19.13
C SER A 118 -18.93 -7.49 19.92
N ASP A 119 -18.10 -8.51 19.63
CA ASP A 119 -16.78 -8.60 20.27
C ASP A 119 -15.87 -7.47 19.78
N ALA A 120 -15.95 -7.14 18.49
CA ALA A 120 -15.21 -6.02 17.91
C ALA A 120 -15.60 -4.67 18.53
N ALA A 121 -16.89 -4.41 18.75
CA ALA A 121 -17.35 -3.20 19.45
C ALA A 121 -16.79 -3.13 20.88
N SER A 122 -16.87 -4.24 21.62
CA SER A 122 -16.34 -4.34 22.99
C SER A 122 -14.83 -4.11 23.05
N VAL A 123 -14.06 -4.72 22.14
CA VAL A 123 -12.61 -4.54 22.04
C VAL A 123 -12.26 -3.12 21.63
N TRP A 124 -12.98 -2.55 20.66
CA TRP A 124 -12.72 -1.19 20.16
C TRP A 124 -12.96 -0.14 21.26
N LEU A 125 -14.04 -0.25 22.03
CA LEU A 125 -14.31 0.64 23.16
C LEU A 125 -13.26 0.52 24.27
N LYS A 126 -12.73 -0.69 24.50
CA LYS A 126 -11.70 -0.93 25.53
C LYS A 126 -10.31 -0.48 25.09
N GLN A 127 -9.90 -0.78 23.86
CA GLN A 127 -8.50 -0.64 23.41
C GLN A 127 -8.26 0.56 22.49
N ILE A 128 -9.26 0.96 21.70
CA ILE A 128 -9.08 1.97 20.64
C ILE A 128 -9.66 3.33 21.06
N GLN A 129 -10.93 3.39 21.47
CA GLN A 129 -11.58 4.65 21.91
C GLN A 129 -10.73 5.47 22.91
N PRO A 130 -10.10 4.88 23.94
CA PRO A 130 -9.37 5.68 24.94
C PRO A 130 -8.12 6.38 24.40
N LEU A 131 -7.60 5.97 23.24
CA LEU A 131 -6.46 6.62 22.60
C LEU A 131 -6.80 8.04 22.12
N LYS A 132 -8.08 8.32 21.84
CA LYS A 132 -8.55 9.66 21.46
C LYS A 132 -8.25 10.71 22.53
N ALA A 133 -8.28 10.33 23.81
CA ALA A 133 -7.94 11.24 24.92
C ALA A 133 -6.48 11.71 24.89
N LEU A 134 -5.61 11.04 24.11
CA LEU A 134 -4.22 11.43 23.86
C LEU A 134 -4.05 12.24 22.56
N GLY A 135 -5.17 12.65 21.94
CA GLY A 135 -5.17 13.34 20.65
C GLY A 135 -4.82 12.45 19.45
N ILE A 136 -4.87 11.12 19.62
CA ILE A 136 -4.63 10.15 18.54
C ILE A 136 -5.93 9.96 17.76
N LYS A 137 -5.89 10.11 16.43
CA LYS A 137 -7.02 9.77 15.57
C LYS A 137 -7.13 8.25 15.43
N VAL A 138 -8.33 7.71 15.54
CA VAL A 138 -8.55 6.26 15.51
C VAL A 138 -9.46 5.84 14.37
N SER A 139 -9.16 4.70 13.75
CA SER A 139 -9.94 4.19 12.63
C SER A 139 -11.18 3.39 13.10
N ALA A 140 -12.19 3.28 12.24
CA ALA A 140 -13.12 2.15 12.31
C ALA A 140 -12.39 0.82 11.99
N PRO A 141 -12.97 -0.36 12.28
CA PRO A 141 -12.41 -1.62 11.80
C PRO A 141 -12.29 -1.63 10.26
N VAL A 142 -11.19 -2.18 9.75
CA VAL A 142 -10.89 -2.21 8.32
C VAL A 142 -11.60 -3.40 7.69
N VAL A 143 -12.65 -3.18 6.91
CA VAL A 143 -13.42 -4.29 6.31
C VAL A 143 -12.98 -4.58 4.88
N SER A 144 -13.21 -5.82 4.43
CA SER A 144 -13.04 -6.18 3.03
C SER A 144 -13.95 -5.33 2.11
N GLY A 145 -13.50 -5.08 0.88
CA GLY A 145 -14.25 -4.36 -0.14
C GLY A 145 -15.40 -5.17 -0.75
N SER A 146 -16.30 -5.67 0.08
CA SER A 146 -17.33 -6.63 -0.30
C SER A 146 -18.69 -6.33 0.35
N PRO A 147 -19.80 -6.90 -0.16
CA PRO A 147 -21.11 -6.80 0.51
C PRO A 147 -21.11 -7.35 1.95
N SER A 148 -20.30 -8.38 2.23
CA SER A 148 -20.15 -8.92 3.59
C SER A 148 -19.41 -7.94 4.50
N GLY A 149 -18.34 -7.32 4.02
CA GLY A 149 -17.61 -6.29 4.78
C GLY A 149 -18.50 -5.09 5.11
N TYR A 150 -19.30 -4.63 4.15
CA TYR A 150 -20.29 -3.56 4.38
C TYR A 150 -21.35 -3.95 5.42
N SER A 151 -21.89 -5.16 5.32
CA SER A 151 -22.91 -5.66 6.27
C SER A 151 -22.35 -5.84 7.67
N TRP A 152 -21.10 -6.29 7.77
CA TRP A 152 -20.38 -6.42 9.03
C TRP A 152 -20.17 -5.04 9.68
N LEU A 153 -19.72 -4.05 8.90
CA LEU A 153 -19.48 -2.68 9.40
C LEU A 153 -20.75 -2.04 9.97
N LYS A 154 -21.89 -2.19 9.26
CA LYS A 154 -23.18 -1.73 9.77
C LYS A 154 -23.55 -2.42 11.08
N SER A 155 -23.39 -3.74 11.14
CA SER A 155 -23.67 -4.51 12.36
C SER A 155 -22.78 -4.06 13.52
N TRP A 156 -21.50 -3.76 13.27
CA TRP A 156 -20.58 -3.24 14.29
C TRP A 156 -21.04 -1.86 14.81
N GLN A 157 -21.50 -0.98 13.93
CA GLN A 157 -22.06 0.32 14.32
C GLN A 157 -23.31 0.16 15.20
N ASP A 158 -24.19 -0.77 14.86
CA ASP A 158 -25.36 -1.09 15.69
C ASP A 158 -24.94 -1.63 17.07
N GLN A 159 -23.92 -2.50 17.14
CA GLN A 159 -23.39 -3.02 18.41
C GLN A 159 -22.68 -1.97 19.25
N CYS A 160 -22.23 -0.88 18.63
CA CYS A 160 -21.59 0.22 19.34
C CYS A 160 -22.57 1.14 20.08
N ASP A 161 -23.87 1.10 19.77
CA ASP A 161 -24.93 1.92 20.41
C ASP A 161 -24.56 3.42 20.55
N GLY A 162 -23.87 3.98 19.55
CA GLY A 162 -23.40 5.36 19.55
C GLY A 162 -22.12 5.64 20.35
N GLU A 163 -21.54 4.66 21.04
CA GLU A 163 -20.32 4.82 21.84
C GLU A 163 -19.04 4.75 21.01
N CYS A 164 -19.02 4.04 19.88
CA CYS A 164 -17.84 3.99 19.01
C CYS A 164 -17.73 5.25 18.15
N ASN A 165 -16.65 6.00 18.32
CA ASN A 165 -16.44 7.30 17.67
C ASN A 165 -15.16 7.32 16.82
N PRO A 166 -15.11 6.61 15.66
CA PRO A 166 -13.95 6.64 14.78
C PRO A 166 -13.74 8.03 14.15
N ASP A 167 -12.48 8.41 13.91
CA ASP A 167 -12.09 9.68 13.26
C ASP A 167 -11.93 9.53 11.75
N PHE A 168 -11.72 8.30 11.26
CA PHE A 168 -11.58 8.01 9.84
C PHE A 168 -12.02 6.57 9.52
N MET A 169 -12.34 6.33 8.25
CA MET A 169 -12.86 5.07 7.76
C MET A 169 -11.82 4.39 6.86
N PRO A 170 -11.15 3.32 7.34
CA PRO A 170 -10.23 2.55 6.54
C PRO A 170 -10.97 1.48 5.73
N ILE A 171 -10.54 1.26 4.49
CA ILE A 171 -11.15 0.28 3.58
C ILE A 171 -10.10 -0.48 2.79
N HIS A 172 -10.42 -1.73 2.45
CA HIS A 172 -9.67 -2.55 1.52
C HIS A 172 -10.37 -2.69 0.18
N TRP A 173 -9.61 -3.00 -0.87
CA TRP A 173 -10.16 -3.42 -2.15
C TRP A 173 -9.24 -4.37 -2.93
N TYR A 174 -9.75 -5.56 -3.26
CA TYR A 174 -9.08 -6.47 -4.18
C TYR A 174 -10.02 -6.85 -5.32
N GLY A 175 -9.76 -6.33 -6.52
CA GLY A 175 -10.63 -6.57 -7.68
C GLY A 175 -10.52 -5.48 -8.76
N PRO A 176 -11.39 -5.53 -9.79
CA PRO A 176 -11.35 -4.59 -10.92
C PRO A 176 -11.58 -3.12 -10.53
N PHE A 177 -11.04 -2.19 -11.32
CA PHE A 177 -11.09 -0.75 -11.07
C PHE A 177 -12.53 -0.20 -10.93
N ALA A 178 -13.46 -0.63 -11.78
CA ALA A 178 -14.85 -0.16 -11.72
C ALA A 178 -15.51 -0.45 -10.35
N GLY A 179 -15.22 -1.63 -9.78
CA GLY A 179 -15.68 -1.97 -8.44
C GLY A 179 -14.99 -1.13 -7.37
N PHE A 180 -13.68 -0.87 -7.52
CA PHE A 180 -12.93 -0.04 -6.60
C PHE A 180 -13.48 1.38 -6.52
N ALA A 181 -13.71 2.01 -7.68
CA ALA A 181 -14.27 3.34 -7.78
C ALA A 181 -15.67 3.42 -7.16
N SER A 182 -16.50 2.42 -7.42
CA SER A 182 -17.82 2.31 -6.80
C SER A 182 -17.75 2.15 -5.28
N TRP A 183 -16.79 1.37 -4.78
CA TRP A 183 -16.61 1.13 -3.35
C TRP A 183 -16.17 2.40 -2.62
N VAL A 184 -15.15 3.10 -3.14
CA VAL A 184 -14.71 4.40 -2.61
C VAL A 184 -15.86 5.42 -2.66
N GLY A 185 -16.61 5.47 -3.76
CA GLY A 185 -17.78 6.35 -3.89
C GLY A 185 -18.89 6.06 -2.88
N ASN A 186 -19.18 4.78 -2.64
CA ASN A 186 -20.18 4.38 -1.66
C ASN A 186 -19.74 4.72 -0.23
N MET A 187 -18.48 4.48 0.12
CA MET A 187 -17.95 4.74 1.47
C MET A 187 -17.86 6.23 1.76
N THR A 188 -17.46 7.05 0.78
CA THR A 188 -17.46 8.52 0.92
C THR A 188 -18.88 9.10 1.03
N THR A 189 -19.86 8.50 0.36
CA THR A 189 -21.27 8.94 0.46
C THR A 189 -21.91 8.51 1.79
N THR A 190 -21.60 7.30 2.25
CA THR A 190 -22.14 6.75 3.50
C THR A 190 -21.53 7.44 4.73
N TYR A 191 -20.25 7.81 4.68
CA TYR A 191 -19.52 8.44 5.77
C TYR A 191 -18.96 9.81 5.36
N PRO A 192 -19.81 10.80 5.03
CA PRO A 192 -19.38 12.05 4.41
C PRO A 192 -18.50 12.92 5.33
N ASN A 193 -18.61 12.72 6.65
CA ASN A 193 -17.87 13.46 7.66
C ASN A 193 -16.55 12.77 8.07
N LEU A 194 -16.26 11.58 7.54
CA LEU A 194 -15.03 10.85 7.83
C LEU A 194 -14.12 10.90 6.60
N GLU A 195 -12.82 11.12 6.85
CA GLU A 195 -11.81 10.85 5.83
C GLU A 195 -11.76 9.36 5.53
N ILE A 196 -11.55 9.01 4.26
CA ILE A 196 -11.35 7.63 3.82
C ILE A 196 -9.86 7.35 3.70
N TRP A 197 -9.44 6.23 4.29
CA TRP A 197 -8.11 5.66 4.08
C TRP A 197 -8.25 4.37 3.29
N VAL A 198 -7.57 4.25 2.15
CA VAL A 198 -7.50 2.96 1.44
C VAL A 198 -6.23 2.25 1.89
N THR A 199 -6.31 1.48 2.97
CA THR A 199 -5.12 0.87 3.58
C THR A 199 -4.56 -0.28 2.75
N GLU A 200 -5.38 -0.92 1.91
CA GLU A 200 -4.92 -1.91 0.94
C GLU A 200 -5.74 -1.83 -0.34
N PHE A 201 -5.06 -1.84 -1.49
CA PHE A 201 -5.71 -2.11 -2.76
C PHE A 201 -4.79 -2.82 -3.74
N GLY A 202 -5.37 -3.67 -4.59
CA GLY A 202 -4.65 -4.43 -5.62
C GLY A 202 -5.59 -5.14 -6.59
N LEU A 203 -5.04 -5.59 -7.72
CA LEU A 203 -5.75 -6.44 -8.68
C LEU A 203 -5.20 -7.87 -8.59
N PRO A 204 -5.92 -8.80 -7.95
CA PRO A 204 -5.38 -10.14 -7.69
C PRO A 204 -5.31 -10.99 -8.96
N ASN A 205 -4.18 -11.68 -9.13
CA ASN A 205 -3.93 -12.72 -10.13
C ASN A 205 -4.19 -12.30 -11.59
N ALA A 206 -4.06 -11.01 -11.89
CA ALA A 206 -4.15 -10.48 -13.24
C ALA A 206 -2.78 -10.50 -13.95
N ASP A 207 -2.80 -10.39 -15.27
CA ASP A 207 -1.58 -10.21 -16.05
C ASP A 207 -0.93 -8.84 -15.81
N LEU A 208 0.32 -8.69 -16.25
CA LEU A 208 1.12 -7.48 -16.05
C LEU A 208 0.45 -6.23 -16.61
N ILE A 209 -0.10 -6.30 -17.83
CA ILE A 209 -0.70 -5.12 -18.49
C ILE A 209 -1.97 -4.72 -17.76
N SER A 210 -2.85 -5.68 -17.46
CA SER A 210 -4.08 -5.41 -16.69
C SER A 210 -3.78 -4.80 -15.32
N THR A 211 -2.75 -5.30 -14.63
CA THR A 211 -2.34 -4.77 -13.32
C THR A 211 -1.79 -3.35 -13.42
N GLN A 212 -0.99 -3.04 -14.45
CA GLN A 212 -0.49 -1.69 -14.71
C GLN A 212 -1.60 -0.70 -15.07
N VAL A 213 -2.61 -1.13 -15.84
CA VAL A 213 -3.78 -0.31 -16.16
C VAL A 213 -4.58 -0.01 -14.89
N PHE A 214 -4.93 -1.05 -14.11
CA PHE A 214 -5.61 -0.90 -12.83
C PHE A 214 -4.88 0.06 -11.88
N TYR A 215 -3.55 -0.10 -11.78
CA TYR A 215 -2.73 0.77 -10.94
C TYR A 215 -2.85 2.24 -11.36
N ASN A 216 -2.66 2.55 -12.64
CA ASN A 216 -2.70 3.92 -13.13
C ASN A 216 -4.08 4.56 -12.95
N GLU A 217 -5.16 3.84 -13.26
CA GLU A 217 -6.53 4.32 -13.03
C GLU A 217 -6.80 4.58 -11.55
N SER A 218 -6.37 3.65 -10.68
CA SER A 218 -6.54 3.73 -9.23
C SER A 218 -5.81 4.92 -8.61
N ILE A 219 -4.53 5.13 -8.94
CA ILE A 219 -3.75 6.23 -8.37
C ILE A 219 -4.30 7.58 -8.82
N ASN A 220 -4.65 7.73 -10.11
CA ASN A 220 -5.27 8.95 -10.62
C ASN A 220 -6.59 9.28 -9.88
N MET A 221 -7.42 8.27 -9.64
CA MET A 221 -8.65 8.42 -8.88
C MET A 221 -8.37 8.85 -7.43
N LEU A 222 -7.49 8.15 -6.71
CA LEU A 222 -7.22 8.39 -5.29
C LEU A 222 -6.53 9.75 -5.04
N ASP A 223 -5.67 10.19 -5.96
CA ASP A 223 -5.05 11.51 -5.89
C ASP A 223 -6.10 12.62 -6.06
N GLY A 224 -7.02 12.46 -7.02
CA GLY A 224 -8.09 13.42 -7.30
C GLY A 224 -9.26 13.43 -6.30
N TRP A 225 -9.47 12.36 -5.54
CA TRP A 225 -10.62 12.25 -4.62
C TRP A 225 -10.34 12.99 -3.30
N SER A 226 -11.09 14.05 -3.02
CA SER A 226 -10.84 14.94 -1.86
C SER A 226 -11.02 14.25 -0.50
N ASN A 227 -12.03 13.39 -0.35
CA ASN A 227 -12.27 12.64 0.89
C ASN A 227 -11.28 11.49 1.14
N VAL A 228 -10.46 11.12 0.15
CA VAL A 228 -9.38 10.14 0.35
C VAL A 228 -8.15 10.90 0.84
N SER A 229 -7.76 10.69 2.11
CA SER A 229 -6.61 11.37 2.68
C SER A 229 -5.34 10.51 2.69
N ARG A 230 -5.48 9.17 2.66
CA ARG A 230 -4.34 8.24 2.58
C ARG A 230 -4.66 6.98 1.79
N TYR A 231 -3.65 6.42 1.15
CA TYR A 231 -3.76 5.10 0.52
C TYR A 231 -2.44 4.33 0.49
N ALA A 232 -2.52 3.00 0.48
CA ALA A 232 -1.39 2.09 0.39
C ALA A 232 -1.66 0.96 -0.62
N TYR A 233 -0.83 0.89 -1.67
CA TYR A 233 -0.91 -0.20 -2.67
C TYR A 233 -0.33 -1.47 -2.08
N PHE A 234 -1.06 -2.58 -2.21
CA PHE A 234 -0.63 -3.87 -1.68
C PHE A 234 0.38 -4.54 -2.62
N GLY A 235 1.66 -4.23 -2.41
CA GLY A 235 2.72 -4.70 -3.29
C GLY A 235 4.13 -4.64 -2.71
N SER A 236 4.31 -4.38 -1.41
CA SER A 236 5.62 -4.12 -0.78
C SER A 236 6.50 -5.37 -0.59
N PHE A 237 6.54 -6.24 -1.58
CA PHE A 237 7.22 -7.53 -1.53
C PHE A 237 7.82 -7.84 -2.90
N ARG A 238 8.68 -8.86 -2.92
CA ARG A 238 9.15 -9.50 -4.14
C ARG A 238 8.05 -10.32 -4.80
N SER A 239 8.07 -10.37 -6.14
CA SER A 239 7.07 -11.05 -6.96
C SER A 239 6.83 -12.52 -6.61
N ASP A 240 7.88 -13.24 -6.22
CA ASP A 240 7.82 -14.66 -5.83
C ASP A 240 7.26 -14.88 -4.41
N SER A 241 6.95 -13.80 -3.69
CA SER A 241 6.34 -13.80 -2.36
C SER A 241 4.91 -13.27 -2.37
N SER A 242 4.38 -12.86 -3.54
CA SER A 242 3.04 -12.31 -3.65
C SER A 242 1.95 -13.38 -3.51
N ASN A 243 0.97 -13.11 -2.66
CA ASN A 243 -0.27 -13.89 -2.55
C ASN A 243 -1.40 -13.36 -3.45
N ILE A 244 -1.19 -12.25 -4.17
CA ILE A 244 -2.15 -11.67 -5.12
C ILE A 244 -1.61 -11.67 -6.56
N GLY A 245 -0.59 -12.48 -6.84
CA GLY A 245 0.02 -12.64 -8.15
C GLY A 245 1.24 -11.74 -8.37
N PRO A 246 2.25 -12.24 -9.11
CA PRO A 246 3.56 -11.58 -9.24
C PRO A 246 3.46 -10.20 -9.89
N ALA A 247 2.47 -9.96 -10.75
CA ALA A 247 2.24 -8.69 -11.44
C ALA A 247 2.01 -7.50 -10.50
N ALA A 248 1.49 -7.75 -9.30
CA ALA A 248 1.21 -6.71 -8.30
C ALA A 248 2.43 -6.36 -7.42
N ALA A 249 3.54 -7.09 -7.53
CA ALA A 249 4.70 -6.81 -6.70
C ALA A 249 5.43 -5.53 -7.14
N MET A 250 5.86 -4.73 -6.16
CA MET A 250 6.70 -3.57 -6.38
C MET A 250 8.16 -3.95 -6.62
N LEU A 251 8.58 -5.16 -6.23
CA LEU A 251 9.91 -5.70 -6.48
C LEU A 251 9.86 -6.95 -7.37
N THR A 252 10.83 -7.09 -8.27
CA THR A 252 11.08 -8.37 -8.95
C THR A 252 11.56 -9.43 -7.95
N ASN A 253 11.66 -10.68 -8.39
CA ASN A 253 12.21 -11.77 -7.58
C ASN A 253 13.68 -11.50 -7.19
N GLU A 254 14.45 -10.75 -7.99
CA GLU A 254 15.81 -10.31 -7.66
C GLU A 254 15.87 -9.01 -6.83
N GLY A 255 14.74 -8.38 -6.48
CA GLY A 255 14.69 -7.19 -5.63
C GLY A 255 14.83 -5.86 -6.39
N GLN A 256 14.71 -5.85 -7.72
CA GLN A 256 14.67 -4.61 -8.49
C GLN A 256 13.26 -4.01 -8.48
N LEU A 257 13.14 -2.68 -8.53
CA LEU A 257 11.83 -2.05 -8.67
C LEU A 257 11.17 -2.45 -10.00
N THR A 258 9.95 -2.98 -9.93
CA THR A 258 9.07 -3.10 -11.10
C THR A 258 8.64 -1.71 -11.57
N ASP A 259 7.97 -1.64 -12.72
CA ASP A 259 7.34 -0.40 -13.16
C ASP A 259 6.39 0.18 -12.10
N ILE A 260 5.50 -0.66 -11.54
CA ILE A 260 4.56 -0.24 -10.48
C ILE A 260 5.30 0.23 -9.24
N GLY A 261 6.32 -0.52 -8.80
CA GLY A 261 7.12 -0.13 -7.64
C GLY A 261 7.77 1.23 -7.85
N SER A 262 8.40 1.46 -9.00
CA SER A 262 9.05 2.75 -9.27
C SER A 262 8.04 3.88 -9.40
N TRP A 263 6.93 3.70 -10.12
CA TRP A 263 5.87 4.71 -10.23
C TRP A 263 5.30 5.09 -8.86
N TYR A 264 5.07 4.11 -7.99
CA TYR A 264 4.49 4.32 -6.67
C TYR A 264 5.39 5.17 -5.77
N LEU A 265 6.70 4.95 -5.87
CA LEU A 265 7.71 5.72 -5.16
C LEU A 265 8.05 7.08 -5.81
N GLY A 266 7.40 7.44 -6.93
CA GLY A 266 7.64 8.72 -7.63
C GLY A 266 8.71 8.67 -8.74
N GLY A 267 9.16 7.48 -9.13
CA GLY A 267 10.14 7.25 -10.18
C GLY A 267 9.54 6.96 -11.56
N ASN A 268 10.41 6.87 -12.57
CA ASN A 268 10.05 6.53 -13.95
C ASN A 268 9.97 5.00 -14.15
N ALA A 269 9.31 4.56 -15.23
CA ALA A 269 9.29 3.16 -15.61
C ALA A 269 10.70 2.54 -15.67
N THR A 270 10.87 1.36 -15.08
CA THR A 270 12.14 0.63 -15.03
C THR A 270 12.27 -0.36 -16.18
N GLY A 271 11.14 -0.85 -16.70
CA GLY A 271 11.05 -1.96 -17.65
C GLY A 271 11.34 -3.33 -17.02
N ALA A 272 11.51 -3.40 -15.70
CA ALA A 272 11.77 -4.64 -14.99
C ALA A 272 10.46 -5.44 -14.85
N LYS A 273 10.50 -6.70 -15.27
CA LYS A 273 9.35 -7.61 -15.19
C LYS A 273 9.39 -8.38 -13.88
N PRO A 274 8.23 -8.64 -13.25
CA PRO A 274 8.18 -9.33 -11.95
C PRO A 274 8.96 -10.65 -11.89
N GLU A 275 8.88 -11.49 -12.93
CA GLU A 275 9.55 -12.81 -12.99
C GLU A 275 10.92 -12.78 -13.68
N GLY A 276 11.40 -11.61 -14.11
CA GLY A 276 12.56 -11.49 -14.98
C GLY A 276 13.76 -10.87 -14.27
N SER A 277 14.92 -11.52 -14.41
CA SER A 277 16.21 -10.89 -14.17
C SER A 277 16.32 -9.67 -15.07
N GLY A 278 16.36 -8.47 -14.47
CA GLY A 278 16.18 -7.21 -15.18
C GLY A 278 16.97 -7.11 -16.49
N CYS A 279 16.33 -6.55 -17.52
CA CYS A 279 17.02 -6.17 -18.74
C CYS A 279 18.04 -5.09 -18.37
N VAL A 280 19.30 -5.50 -18.19
CA VAL A 280 20.44 -4.57 -18.09
C VAL A 280 20.41 -3.75 -19.38
N LYS A 281 20.12 -2.44 -19.26
CA LYS A 281 20.33 -1.50 -20.37
C LYS A 281 21.80 -1.60 -20.75
N SER A 282 22.09 -2.36 -21.81
CA SER A 282 23.40 -2.41 -22.44
C SER A 282 23.74 -0.98 -22.86
N ARG A 283 24.70 -0.36 -22.17
CA ARG A 283 25.36 0.84 -22.68
C ARG A 283 26.02 0.41 -23.99
N SER A 284 25.42 0.78 -25.11
CA SER A 284 26.04 0.63 -26.43
C SER A 284 27.31 1.49 -26.45
N THR A 285 28.45 0.85 -26.21
CA THR A 285 29.75 1.43 -26.53
C THR A 285 29.84 1.47 -28.04
N VAL A 286 29.59 2.62 -28.64
CA VAL A 286 29.86 2.89 -30.06
C VAL A 286 31.39 2.82 -30.23
N LEU A 287 31.90 1.68 -30.69
CA LEU A 287 33.28 1.57 -31.17
C LEU A 287 33.38 2.27 -32.53
N PHE A 288 34.02 3.44 -32.55
CA PHE A 288 34.52 4.06 -33.78
C PHE A 288 35.67 3.20 -34.32
N PHE A 289 35.46 2.51 -35.44
CA PHE A 289 36.56 1.95 -36.23
C PHE A 289 37.16 3.05 -37.12
N LEU A 290 38.37 3.48 -36.79
CA LEU A 290 39.23 4.28 -37.66
C LEU A 290 39.67 3.44 -38.86
N VAL A 291 39.36 3.93 -40.06
CA VAL A 291 39.88 3.41 -41.33
C VAL A 291 41.33 3.85 -41.48
N LEU A 292 42.27 2.90 -41.38
CA LEU A 292 43.67 3.09 -41.76
C LEU A 292 43.84 2.70 -43.23
N LEU A 293 43.94 3.72 -44.09
CA LEU A 293 44.45 3.63 -45.46
C LEU A 293 45.95 3.30 -45.40
N ALA A 294 46.33 2.12 -45.90
CA ALA A 294 47.72 1.81 -46.24
C ALA A 294 47.84 1.85 -47.77
N HIS A 295 48.47 2.90 -48.28
CA HIS A 295 49.04 2.99 -49.63
C HIS A 295 50.56 2.84 -49.53
N CYS A 296 51.13 1.95 -50.36
CA CYS A 296 52.46 1.96 -51.04
C CYS A 296 52.92 0.51 -51.24
N LEU A 297 52.89 -0.01 -52.49
CA LEU A 297 53.97 0.02 -53.51
C LEU A 297 55.13 -0.92 -53.10
N LEU A 298 55.62 -1.89 -53.92
CA LEU A 298 56.13 -1.76 -55.29
C LEU A 298 56.62 -3.14 -55.84
N SER A 299 56.73 -3.23 -57.18
CA SER A 299 57.70 -4.03 -57.99
C SER A 299 57.40 -5.52 -58.25
N ILE A 300 57.36 -6.10 -59.45
CA ILE A 300 57.70 -5.76 -60.86
C ILE A 300 56.71 -6.53 -61.75
#